data_AF-A0A9J7AAH2-F1
#
_entry.id   AF-A0A9J7AAH2-F1
#
_cell.length_a   1.000
_cell.length_b   1.000
_cell.length_c   1.000
_cell.angle_alpha   90.00
_cell.angle_beta   90.00
_cell.angle_gamma   90.00
#
_symmetry.space_group_name_H-M   'P 1'
#
loop_
_entity.id
_entity.type
_entity.pdbx_description
1 polymer ?
#
loop_
_entity_poly.entity_id
_entity_poly.type
_entity_poly.pdbx_seq_one_letter_code
_entity_poly.pdbx_strand_id
1 'polypeptide(L)' 'MDDNYRKLIHDARNPLNNISVHAELSKLALQTSADIDKAVASLDVILTECQRCSATLQQLADELDTDK' A
#
# COMPACT_ATOMS: atom_id res chain seq x y z
N MET A 1 -14.73 18.24 -9.97
CA MET A 1 -13.73 17.35 -9.33
C MET A 1 -12.83 16.87 -10.43
N ASP A 2 -11.64 17.46 -10.51
CA ASP A 2 -10.69 17.24 -11.59
C ASP A 2 -10.23 15.78 -11.64
N ASP A 3 -10.03 15.26 -12.86
CA ASP A 3 -9.56 13.89 -13.09
C ASP A 3 -8.19 13.63 -12.46
N ASN A 4 -7.40 14.68 -12.19
CA ASN A 4 -6.13 14.58 -11.47
C ASN A 4 -6.35 14.12 -10.02
N TYR A 5 -7.37 14.66 -9.34
CA TYR A 5 -7.72 14.28 -7.97
C TYR A 5 -8.19 12.82 -7.87
N ARG A 6 -8.93 12.35 -8.89
CA ARG A 6 -9.35 10.93 -8.98
C ARG A 6 -8.16 10.00 -9.12
N LYS A 7 -7.19 10.38 -9.94
CA LYS A 7 -5.95 9.61 -10.14
C LYS A 7 -5.14 9.53 -8.85
N LEU A 8 -4.96 10.64 -8.16
CA LEU A 8 -4.22 10.69 -6.88
C LEU A 8 -4.86 9.80 -5.80
N ILE A 9 -6.19 9.83 -5.66
CA ILE A 9 -6.92 8.95 -4.74
C ILE A 9 -6.76 7.47 -5.14
N HIS A 10 -6.83 7.16 -6.43
CA HIS A 10 -6.64 5.81 -6.93
C HIS A 10 -5.22 5.30 -6.64
N ASP A 11 -4.21 6.13 -6.88
CA ASP A 11 -2.80 5.78 -6.67
C ASP A 11 -2.48 5.58 -5.19
N ALA A 12 -3.17 6.26 -4.28
CA ALA A 12 -3.09 6.02 -2.84
C ALA A 12 -3.87 4.77 -2.38
N ARG A 13 -5.01 4.45 -2.99
CA ARG A 13 -5.79 3.23 -2.66
C ARG A 13 -5.07 1.95 -3.03
N ASN A 14 -4.30 1.95 -4.11
CA ASN A 14 -3.63 0.75 -4.60
C ASN A 14 -2.68 0.12 -3.55
N PRO A 15 -1.72 0.86 -2.95
CA PRO A 15 -0.87 0.29 -1.91
C PRO A 15 -1.63 -0.10 -0.64
N LEU A 16 -2.67 0.64 -0.25
CA LEU A 16 -3.51 0.28 0.91
C LEU A 16 -4.23 -1.08 0.71
N ASN A 17 -4.71 -1.32 -0.51
CA ASN A 17 -5.33 -2.60 -0.87
C ASN A 17 -4.32 -3.75 -0.82
N ASN A 18 -3.12 -3.54 -1.37
CA ASN A 18 -2.05 -4.54 -1.34
C ASN A 18 -1.62 -4.86 0.09
N ILE A 19 -1.46 -3.85 0.95
CA ILE A 19 -1.18 -4.04 2.39
C ILE A 19 -2.24 -4.93 3.03
N SER A 20 -3.52 -4.66 2.76
CA SER A 20 -4.64 -5.41 3.36
C SER A 20 -4.63 -6.88 2.92
N VAL A 21 -4.49 -7.13 1.61
CA VAL A 21 -4.43 -8.48 1.05
C VAL A 21 -3.22 -9.25 1.59
N HIS A 22 -2.04 -8.64 1.62
CA HIS A 22 -0.83 -9.31 2.09
C HIS A 22 -0.84 -9.56 3.60
N ALA A 23 -1.51 -8.72 4.39
CA ALA A 23 -1.73 -8.98 5.81
C ALA A 23 -2.62 -10.23 6.02
N GLU A 24 -3.69 -10.37 5.23
CA GLU A 24 -4.54 -11.57 5.25
C GLU A 24 -3.79 -12.82 4.80
N LEU A 25 -2.98 -12.73 3.75
CA LEU A 25 -2.15 -13.84 3.27
C LEU A 25 -1.10 -14.27 4.30
N SER A 26 -0.43 -13.32 4.95
CA SER A 26 0.53 -13.61 6.01
C SER A 26 -0.15 -14.30 7.20
N LYS A 27 -1.31 -13.78 7.62
CA LYS A 27 -2.12 -14.41 8.66
C LYS A 27 -2.52 -15.84 8.30
N LEU A 28 -3.00 -16.07 7.07
CA LEU A 28 -3.40 -17.41 6.60
C LEU A 28 -2.21 -18.39 6.58
N ALA A 29 -1.05 -17.94 6.08
CA ALA A 29 0.16 -18.75 6.03
C ALA A 29 0.61 -19.21 7.43
N LEU A 30 0.53 -18.31 8.41
CA LEU A 30 0.87 -18.62 9.81
C LEU A 30 -0.17 -19.51 10.49
N GLN A 31 -1.46 -19.35 10.16
CA GLN A 31 -2.55 -20.07 10.84
C GLN A 31 -2.80 -21.48 10.30
N THR A 32 -2.58 -21.71 9.00
CA THR A 32 -3.06 -22.96 8.34
C THR A 32 -1.92 -23.85 7.84
N SER A 33 -0.82 -23.28 7.35
CA SER A 33 0.27 -24.06 6.77
C SER A 33 1.57 -24.02 7.56
N ALA A 34 1.68 -23.15 8.58
CA ALA A 34 2.94 -22.82 9.26
C ALA A 34 4.07 -22.47 8.26
N ASP A 35 3.70 -21.91 7.11
CA ASP A 35 4.62 -21.57 6.03
C ASP A 35 5.22 -20.18 6.34
N ILE A 36 6.30 -20.19 7.11
CA ILE A 36 6.98 -18.98 7.57
C ILE A 36 7.54 -18.20 6.39
N ASP A 37 8.10 -18.87 5.38
CA ASP A 37 8.71 -18.21 4.23
C ASP A 37 7.66 -17.40 3.44
N LYS A 38 6.46 -17.97 3.24
CA LYS A 38 5.35 -17.26 2.61
C LYS A 38 4.83 -16.10 3.46
N ALA A 39 4.82 -16.26 4.78
CA ALA A 39 4.44 -15.18 5.69
C ALA A 39 5.45 -14.02 5.63
N VAL A 40 6.75 -14.32 5.63
CA VAL A 40 7.84 -13.33 5.50
C VAL A 40 7.76 -12.61 4.16
N ALA A 41 7.62 -13.34 3.05
CA ALA A 41 7.47 -12.74 1.72
C ALA A 41 6.25 -11.80 1.64
N SER A 42 5.15 -12.15 2.32
CA SER A 42 3.97 -11.29 2.38
C SER A 42 4.23 -10.02 3.22
N LEU A 43 4.99 -10.13 4.31
CA LEU A 43 5.39 -8.99 5.13
C LEU A 43 6.34 -8.04 4.38
N ASP A 44 7.26 -8.57 3.58
CA ASP A 44 8.16 -7.77 2.73
C ASP A 44 7.38 -6.93 1.70
N VAL A 45 6.33 -7.50 1.13
CA VAL A 45 5.41 -6.75 0.25
C VAL A 45 4.68 -5.66 1.03
N ILE A 46 4.20 -5.93 2.24
CA ILE A 46 3.57 -4.90 3.09
C ILE A 46 4.55 -3.74 3.34
N LEU A 47 5.80 -4.02 3.68
CA LEU A 47 6.81 -2.98 3.90
C LEU A 47 7.04 -2.12 2.65
N THR A 48 7.14 -2.77 1.49
CA THR A 48 7.29 -2.10 0.19
C THR A 48 6.09 -1.20 -0.12
N GLU A 49 4.87 -1.70 0.08
CA GLU A 49 3.65 -0.94 -0.21
C GLU A 49 3.42 0.19 0.79
N CYS A 50 3.87 0.06 2.05
CA CYS A 50 3.91 1.16 3.01
C CYS A 50 4.84 2.29 2.53
N GLN A 51 6.04 1.96 2.06
CA GLN A 51 6.97 2.96 1.50
C GLN A 51 6.38 3.64 0.27
N ARG A 52 5.76 2.87 -0.62
CA ARG A 52 5.07 3.38 -1.80
C ARG A 52 3.90 4.30 -1.42
N CYS A 53 3.08 3.90 -0.46
CA CYS A 53 1.99 4.71 0.06
C CYS A 53 2.50 6.05 0.59
N SER A 54 3.56 6.03 1.39
CA SER A 54 4.19 7.25 1.92
C SER A 54 4.69 8.16 0.79
N ALA A 55 5.32 7.61 -0.26
CA ALA A 55 5.79 8.40 -1.39
C ALA A 55 4.62 9.02 -2.19
N THR A 56 3.56 8.26 -2.46
CA THR A 56 2.36 8.78 -3.14
C THR A 56 1.69 9.90 -2.34
N LEU A 57 1.58 9.74 -1.01
CA LEU A 57 1.01 10.76 -0.14
C LEU A 57 1.88 12.02 -0.09
N GLN A 58 3.21 11.89 -0.09
CA GLN A 58 4.11 13.03 -0.15
C GLN A 58 3.96 13.79 -1.47
N GLN A 59 3.90 13.09 -2.60
CA GLN A 59 3.65 13.71 -3.91
C GLN A 59 2.32 14.47 -3.94
N LEU A 60 1.27 13.89 -3.37
CA LEU A 60 -0.03 14.56 -3.24
C LEU A 60 0.07 15.84 -2.37
N ALA A 61 0.80 15.78 -1.25
CA ALA A 61 1.00 16.95 -0.40
C ALA A 61 1.77 18.07 -1.13
N ASP A 62 2.82 17.71 -1.88
CA ASP A 62 3.63 18.66 -2.65
C ASP A 62 2.79 19.32 -3.76
N GLU A 63 1.97 18.55 -4.49
CA GLU A 63 1.04 19.08 -5.50
C GLU A 63 0.03 20.07 -4.90
N LEU A 64 -0.51 19.77 -3.72
CA LEU A 64 -1.46 20.65 -3.01
C LEU A 64 -0.83 21.95 -2.51
N ASP A 65 0.46 21.95 -2.16
CA ASP A 65 1.18 23.15 -1.73
C ASP A 65 1.67 24.00 -2.91
N THR A 66 1.82 23.42 -4.10
CA THR A 66 2.23 24.16 -5.31
C THR A 66 1.09 24.96 -5.96
N ASP A 67 -0.17 24.63 -5.61
CA ASP A 67 -1.39 25.34 -6.06
C ASP A 67 -1.78 26.54 -5.14
N LYS A 68 -0.95 26.90 -4.15
CA LYS A 68 -1.11 28.08 -3.28
C LYS A 68 -0.26 29.27 -3.76
#